data_AF-A0A3A9B0A7-F1
#
_entry.id   AF-A0A3A9B0A7-F1
#
_cell.length_a   1.000
_cell.length_b   1.000
_cell.length_c   1.000
_cell.angle_alpha   90.00
_cell.angle_beta   90.00
_cell.angle_gamma   90.00
#
_symmetry.space_group_name_H-M   'P 1'
#
loop_
_entity.id
_entity.type
_entity.pdbx_description
1 polymer ?
#
loop_
_entity_poly.entity_id
_entity_poly.type
_entity_poly.pdbx_seq_one_letter_code
_entity_poly.pdbx_strand_id
1 'polypeptide(L)'
;METVTKKLSRGMLAMLLAVSLMIPVGALQSQQAWADDVQEYDNSSAAEDVVLEIKAGAATLKENTTNTYKFPNLTVVSNSTRPIKGITIQFTSAITTADHIDLNGSGKFVRYAGSKAGNVSINVQEGATADEWATYLRENLEITLDGSTTKSLRMIASFDPVSTLYDYNAINGHYYETVLQKVNWETAYEACKTKKYMGMQGYLVTVTSQQEHDYVYTMIHENCWMGATSWDPYTSPVKNTYADFYKTKGITIPSTTHTGSTEFYYWVSGPEAGKIASYGPLRAQVAAPDPEGGTMFTNWANGEPNNSSGEMCAHFYTSQSGQWNDFANTNQCYYVIEYGGMPGDDDSGVDSSDGNGDANVDVFVKVDINIDPSGKTLTTESSDVYVGQPLNIRENVNGGDVETIIGKNSAGKFVTEPATPDRTYYQLKEGGNRNNPDHWIKLDAEPTHVGTYKVVSNCVFQTPYEQEDGQHGNLVEYVPGESIFRIRPLEIDITNPATPDTPGGTPAGGEFINADGSTTEVAGRSFSKIYDGTTHMVSGAVNIADATVAGAQAYLTYDHAEFVAKDAGQIDLVLTGAKLEGKDAADYRLSGL
;
A
#
# COMPACT_ATOMS: atom_id res chain seq x y z
N MET A 1 -36.24 28.59 52.48
CA MET A 1 -35.04 29.18 53.12
C MET A 1 -34.96 28.62 54.53
N GLU A 2 -34.01 27.79 54.92
CA GLU A 2 -32.78 27.24 54.30
C GLU A 2 -32.51 25.84 54.93
N THR A 3 -31.97 24.95 54.12
CA THR A 3 -31.89 23.48 54.26
C THR A 3 -30.50 23.10 54.85
N VAL A 4 -30.36 22.50 56.04
CA VAL A 4 -30.32 21.03 56.36
C VAL A 4 -29.15 20.28 55.66
N THR A 5 -28.29 19.42 56.24
CA THR A 5 -27.75 19.09 57.59
C THR A 5 -26.63 18.04 57.40
N LYS A 6 -25.62 18.02 58.31
CA LYS A 6 -24.92 16.89 59.01
C LYS A 6 -24.40 15.65 58.24
N LYS A 7 -23.43 14.84 58.70
CA LYS A 7 -22.27 14.82 59.64
C LYS A 7 -21.95 13.31 59.88
N LEU A 8 -20.70 13.00 60.28
CA LEU A 8 -20.18 11.78 61.00
C LEU A 8 -19.80 10.54 60.15
N SER A 9 -18.87 9.65 60.53
CA SER A 9 -17.57 9.63 61.26
C SER A 9 -17.10 8.17 61.45
N ARG A 10 -15.77 7.92 61.44
CA ARG A 10 -14.99 6.86 62.15
C ARG A 10 -15.00 5.38 61.68
N GLY A 11 -13.79 4.77 61.67
CA GLY A 11 -13.52 3.32 61.81
C GLY A 11 -12.04 2.98 61.52
N MET A 12 -11.42 2.02 62.25
CA MET A 12 -9.98 1.85 62.51
C MET A 12 -9.63 0.34 62.63
N LEU A 13 -8.41 -0.13 62.23
CA LEU A 13 -7.55 -1.25 62.75
C LEU A 13 -6.60 -1.81 61.64
N ALA A 14 -5.25 -1.81 61.76
CA ALA A 14 -4.31 -2.72 62.48
C ALA A 14 -3.89 -3.99 61.67
N MET A 15 -2.72 -4.65 61.73
CA MET A 15 -1.30 -4.45 62.16
C MET A 15 -0.58 -5.81 61.85
N LEU A 16 0.73 -5.81 61.52
CA LEU A 16 1.75 -6.89 61.73
C LEU A 16 1.59 -8.29 61.06
N LEU A 17 2.59 -8.75 60.26
CA LEU A 17 3.64 -9.74 60.63
C LEU A 17 4.57 -10.11 59.45
N ALA A 18 5.87 -10.20 59.72
CA ALA A 18 6.88 -10.83 58.86
C ALA A 18 7.05 -12.33 59.22
N VAL A 19 7.50 -13.18 58.28
CA VAL A 19 8.52 -14.26 58.42
C VAL A 19 8.52 -15.17 57.16
N SER A 20 9.74 -15.59 56.78
CA SER A 20 10.14 -16.44 55.65
C SER A 20 9.56 -17.85 55.61
N LEU A 21 9.52 -18.50 54.44
CA LEU A 21 9.99 -19.89 54.21
C LEU A 21 9.92 -20.32 52.72
N MET A 22 10.87 -21.16 52.32
CA MET A 22 11.18 -21.68 50.98
C MET A 22 10.24 -22.83 50.51
N ILE A 23 9.89 -22.86 49.21
CA ILE A 23 9.92 -23.97 48.16
C ILE A 23 9.26 -25.35 48.52
N PRO A 24 8.65 -26.22 47.63
CA PRO A 24 8.58 -26.30 46.14
C PRO A 24 7.21 -26.69 45.46
N VAL A 25 7.19 -26.53 44.13
CA VAL A 25 6.58 -27.37 43.04
C VAL A 25 5.09 -27.80 43.09
N GLY A 26 4.35 -27.37 42.06
CA GLY A 26 3.45 -28.25 41.28
C GLY A 26 1.98 -27.86 41.19
N ALA A 27 1.52 -27.43 40.01
CA ALA A 27 0.29 -27.87 39.31
C ALA A 27 -0.15 -26.86 38.23
N LEU A 28 -0.57 -27.40 37.08
CA LEU A 28 -1.23 -26.69 35.97
C LEU A 28 -2.58 -26.08 36.40
N GLN A 29 -2.96 -24.92 35.84
CA GLN A 29 -4.08 -24.73 34.88
C GLN A 29 -4.41 -23.25 34.56
N SER A 30 -4.53 -22.97 33.26
CA SER A 30 -5.41 -22.05 32.50
C SER A 30 -5.93 -20.68 33.01
N GLN A 31 -5.74 -19.70 32.09
CA GLN A 31 -6.65 -18.62 31.62
C GLN A 31 -6.88 -17.31 32.42
N GLN A 32 -6.76 -16.22 31.64
CA GLN A 32 -7.32 -14.85 31.70
C GLN A 32 -6.76 -13.78 32.65
N ALA A 33 -5.93 -12.90 32.06
CA ALA A 33 -6.24 -11.52 31.66
C ALA A 33 -6.16 -10.33 32.66
N TRP A 34 -5.70 -9.22 32.07
CA TRP A 34 -5.76 -7.78 32.42
C TRP A 34 -4.76 -7.19 33.42
N ALA A 35 -3.99 -6.24 32.86
CA ALA A 35 -3.58 -4.93 33.36
C ALA A 35 -2.77 -4.84 34.66
N ASP A 36 -1.61 -4.17 34.58
CA ASP A 36 -1.37 -2.99 35.43
C ASP A 36 -0.23 -2.12 34.85
N ASP A 37 -0.59 -0.84 34.70
CA ASP A 37 0.17 0.38 34.96
C ASP A 37 1.52 0.64 34.27
N VAL A 38 1.46 1.50 33.25
CA VAL A 38 2.49 2.54 33.04
C VAL A 38 1.79 3.90 33.03
N GLN A 39 2.14 4.74 34.01
CA GLN A 39 1.64 6.10 34.17
C GLN A 39 2.12 7.03 33.05
N GLU A 40 1.16 7.86 32.63
CA GLU A 40 1.22 9.13 31.90
C GLU A 40 2.58 9.83 31.80
N TYR A 41 2.97 10.10 30.55
CA TYR A 41 3.54 11.39 30.16
C TYR A 41 2.59 12.03 29.13
N ASP A 42 1.92 13.08 29.56
CA ASP A 42 1.16 14.00 28.71
C ASP A 42 2.15 14.85 27.90
N ASN A 43 2.16 14.66 26.58
CA ASN A 43 2.66 15.66 25.65
C ASN A 43 1.65 15.80 24.52
N SER A 44 1.04 16.98 24.47
CA SER A 44 -0.07 17.36 23.61
C SER A 44 0.22 17.21 22.12
N SER A 45 -0.80 16.72 21.40
CA SER A 45 -1.01 16.67 19.94
C SER A 45 -0.36 15.56 19.11
N ALA A 46 -0.28 14.33 19.64
CA ALA A 46 -0.29 13.16 18.77
C ALA A 46 -1.72 12.95 18.26
N ALA A 47 -1.91 12.81 16.94
CA ALA A 47 -3.17 12.30 16.40
C ALA A 47 -3.51 11.00 17.15
N GLU A 48 -4.72 10.88 17.70
CA GLU A 48 -5.18 9.58 18.19
C GLU A 48 -4.99 8.59 17.05
N ASP A 49 -4.22 7.52 17.24
CA ASP A 49 -4.15 6.40 16.30
C ASP A 49 -5.57 5.85 16.16
N VAL A 50 -6.30 6.34 15.15
CA VAL A 50 -7.64 5.84 14.83
C VAL A 50 -7.46 4.44 14.29
N VAL A 51 -7.70 3.44 15.14
CA VAL A 51 -7.84 2.05 14.76
C VAL A 51 -9.23 1.87 14.20
N LEU A 52 -9.33 1.85 12.87
CA LEU A 52 -10.42 1.18 12.18
C LEU A 52 -9.85 -0.13 11.60
N GLU A 53 -10.56 -1.25 11.77
CA GLU A 53 -10.16 -2.54 11.23
C GLU A 53 -11.43 -3.28 10.76
N ILE A 54 -11.35 -3.90 9.58
CA ILE A 54 -12.36 -4.83 9.08
C ILE A 54 -11.62 -6.16 8.98
N LYS A 55 -12.25 -7.24 9.41
CA LYS A 55 -11.77 -8.59 9.13
C LYS A 55 -12.94 -9.34 8.54
N ALA A 56 -12.81 -9.81 7.31
CA ALA A 56 -13.89 -10.58 6.72
C ALA A 56 -14.13 -11.91 7.43
N GLY A 57 -13.11 -12.45 8.11
CA GLY A 57 -13.15 -13.82 8.60
C GLY A 57 -13.19 -14.82 7.44
N ALA A 58 -13.20 -16.11 7.75
CA ALA A 58 -13.27 -17.15 6.74
C ALA A 58 -14.54 -17.02 5.87
N ALA A 59 -14.34 -16.90 4.56
CA ALA A 59 -15.42 -17.01 3.58
C ALA A 59 -16.00 -18.43 3.61
N THR A 60 -17.32 -18.53 3.74
CA THR A 60 -18.03 -19.81 3.78
C THR A 60 -18.95 -19.93 2.57
N LEU A 61 -18.95 -21.08 1.91
CA LEU A 61 -19.87 -21.34 0.80
C LEU A 61 -21.33 -21.27 1.30
N LYS A 62 -22.16 -20.49 0.60
CA LYS A 62 -23.59 -20.40 0.86
C LYS A 62 -24.25 -21.75 0.58
N GLU A 63 -25.09 -22.19 1.50
CA GLU A 63 -25.82 -23.45 1.38
C GLU A 63 -26.55 -23.55 0.03
N ASN A 64 -26.45 -24.71 -0.62
CA ASN A 64 -27.06 -24.99 -1.92
C ASN A 64 -26.51 -24.17 -3.10
N THR A 65 -25.33 -23.56 -2.95
CA THR A 65 -24.59 -22.93 -4.06
C THR A 65 -23.23 -23.61 -4.24
N THR A 66 -22.58 -23.38 -5.38
CA THR A 66 -21.24 -23.92 -5.69
C THR A 66 -20.15 -22.86 -5.74
N ASN A 67 -20.53 -21.58 -5.74
CA ASN A 67 -19.65 -20.46 -6.04
C ASN A 67 -20.06 -19.14 -5.37
N THR A 68 -21.05 -19.17 -4.45
CA THR A 68 -21.47 -17.98 -3.72
C THR A 68 -20.99 -18.08 -2.27
N TYR A 69 -20.30 -17.06 -1.79
CA TYR A 69 -19.64 -17.04 -0.47
C TYR A 69 -20.28 -16.01 0.44
N LYS A 70 -20.29 -16.32 1.74
CA LYS A 70 -20.73 -15.47 2.85
C LYS A 70 -19.58 -15.25 3.84
N PHE A 71 -19.72 -14.23 4.67
CA PHE A 71 -18.73 -13.87 5.68
C PHE A 71 -19.35 -13.84 7.07
N PRO A 72 -19.75 -14.98 7.64
CA PRO A 72 -20.50 -15.04 8.90
C PRO A 72 -19.71 -14.53 10.10
N ASN A 73 -18.38 -14.52 10.02
CA ASN A 73 -17.48 -14.10 11.10
C ASN A 73 -16.92 -12.69 10.90
N LEU A 74 -17.40 -11.93 9.90
CA LEU A 74 -16.86 -10.62 9.57
C LEU A 74 -16.93 -9.66 10.76
N THR A 75 -15.82 -9.09 11.21
CA THR A 75 -15.80 -8.08 12.28
C THR A 75 -15.44 -6.72 11.72
N VAL A 76 -15.98 -5.67 12.32
CA VAL A 76 -15.55 -4.30 12.15
C VAL A 76 -15.21 -3.76 13.54
N VAL A 77 -14.05 -3.13 13.68
CA VAL A 77 -13.55 -2.54 14.92
C VAL A 77 -13.22 -1.09 14.64
N SER A 78 -13.70 -0.17 15.47
CA SER A 78 -13.35 1.26 15.41
C SER A 78 -13.12 1.77 16.81
N ASN A 79 -11.99 2.42 17.09
CA ASN A 79 -11.81 3.22 18.31
C ASN A 79 -12.19 4.70 18.10
N SER A 80 -12.54 5.10 16.86
CA SER A 80 -12.93 6.47 16.54
C SER A 80 -14.28 6.84 17.12
N THR A 81 -14.39 8.08 17.59
CA THR A 81 -15.67 8.70 17.95
C THR A 81 -16.49 9.12 16.72
N ARG A 82 -15.88 9.19 15.53
CA ARG A 82 -16.59 9.48 14.28
C ARG A 82 -17.34 8.22 13.80
N PRO A 83 -18.64 8.30 13.50
CA PRO A 83 -19.38 7.16 12.99
C PRO A 83 -18.99 6.87 11.54
N ILE A 84 -18.94 5.59 11.17
CA ILE A 84 -18.62 5.14 9.81
C ILE A 84 -19.84 5.40 8.93
N LYS A 85 -19.68 6.15 7.84
CA LYS A 85 -20.77 6.54 6.93
C LYS A 85 -20.77 5.81 5.60
N GLY A 86 -19.66 5.17 5.22
CA GLY A 86 -19.59 4.38 4.00
C GLY A 86 -18.74 3.13 4.17
N ILE A 87 -19.14 2.02 3.54
CA ILE A 87 -18.27 0.88 3.28
C ILE A 87 -18.38 0.51 1.81
N THR A 88 -17.24 0.46 1.14
CA THR A 88 -17.06 0.04 -0.25
C THR A 88 -16.37 -1.31 -0.31
N ILE A 89 -16.89 -2.23 -1.10
CA ILE A 89 -16.32 -3.55 -1.35
C ILE A 89 -16.09 -3.67 -2.84
N GLN A 90 -14.88 -4.02 -3.25
CA GLN A 90 -14.49 -4.10 -4.65
C GLN A 90 -13.59 -5.29 -4.94
N PHE A 91 -13.68 -5.85 -6.15
CA PHE A 91 -12.65 -6.75 -6.65
C PHE A 91 -11.40 -5.96 -7.04
N THR A 92 -10.23 -6.52 -6.75
CA THR A 92 -8.93 -5.92 -7.07
C THR A 92 -8.19 -6.64 -8.21
N SER A 93 -8.86 -7.61 -8.83
CA SER A 93 -8.42 -8.40 -9.97
C SER A 93 -9.49 -8.39 -11.07
N ALA A 94 -9.13 -8.73 -12.31
CA ALA A 94 -10.08 -8.77 -13.42
C ALA A 94 -11.23 -9.74 -13.15
N ILE A 95 -12.44 -9.36 -13.53
CA ILE A 95 -13.68 -10.11 -13.29
C ILE A 95 -14.35 -10.53 -14.59
N THR A 96 -15.14 -11.58 -14.56
CA THR A 96 -16.04 -11.97 -15.64
C THR A 96 -17.45 -11.43 -15.36
N THR A 97 -18.37 -11.60 -16.31
CA THR A 97 -19.79 -11.28 -16.08
C THR A 97 -20.49 -12.20 -15.09
N ALA A 98 -19.87 -13.33 -14.71
CA ALA A 98 -20.38 -14.24 -13.68
C ALA A 98 -19.92 -13.84 -12.27
N ASP A 99 -18.85 -13.05 -12.16
CA ASP A 99 -18.34 -12.54 -10.89
C ASP A 99 -19.12 -11.30 -10.47
N HIS A 100 -19.65 -11.27 -9.25
CA HIS A 100 -20.37 -10.11 -8.74
C HIS A 100 -20.42 -10.05 -7.21
N ILE A 101 -20.50 -8.81 -6.71
CA ILE A 101 -20.70 -8.47 -5.31
C ILE A 101 -22.19 -8.21 -5.09
N ASP A 102 -22.83 -9.11 -4.36
CA ASP A 102 -24.23 -8.99 -3.97
C ASP A 102 -24.30 -8.34 -2.59
N LEU A 103 -24.53 -7.03 -2.58
CA LEU A 103 -24.71 -6.26 -1.36
C LEU A 103 -25.86 -5.26 -1.53
N ASN A 104 -27.01 -5.62 -0.96
CA ASN A 104 -28.23 -4.85 -1.05
C ASN A 104 -28.40 -3.91 0.14
N GLY A 105 -29.02 -2.74 -0.09
CA GLY A 105 -29.39 -1.83 0.99
C GLY A 105 -30.43 -2.45 1.93
N SER A 106 -30.32 -2.16 3.22
CA SER A 106 -31.25 -2.61 4.27
C SER A 106 -31.42 -1.54 5.34
N GLY A 107 -32.65 -1.09 5.59
CA GLY A 107 -32.92 -0.05 6.60
C GLY A 107 -32.15 1.25 6.32
N LYS A 108 -31.29 1.67 7.26
CA LYS A 108 -30.45 2.88 7.13
C LYS A 108 -29.25 2.73 6.19
N PHE A 109 -28.93 1.49 5.80
CA PHE A 109 -27.86 1.16 4.87
C PHE A 109 -28.38 1.27 3.44
N VAL A 110 -27.96 2.32 2.73
CA VAL A 110 -28.44 2.65 1.39
C VAL A 110 -27.36 2.36 0.37
N ARG A 111 -27.65 1.49 -0.61
CA ARG A 111 -26.72 1.21 -1.71
C ARG A 111 -26.49 2.47 -2.55
N TYR A 112 -25.23 2.85 -2.72
CA TYR A 112 -24.84 3.97 -3.56
C TYR A 112 -25.22 3.67 -5.02
N ALA A 113 -25.86 4.63 -5.69
CA ALA A 113 -26.43 4.44 -7.02
C ALA A 113 -25.38 4.11 -8.10
N GLY A 114 -24.15 4.62 -7.96
CA GLY A 114 -23.05 4.32 -8.88
C GLY A 114 -22.40 2.95 -8.67
N SER A 115 -22.88 2.14 -7.72
CA SER A 115 -22.37 0.77 -7.48
C SER A 115 -22.54 -0.14 -8.68
N LYS A 116 -21.46 -0.82 -9.05
CA LYS A 116 -21.35 -1.77 -10.18
C LYS A 116 -21.09 -3.19 -9.71
N ALA A 117 -21.09 -4.15 -10.63
CA ALA A 117 -20.98 -5.58 -10.31
C ALA A 117 -19.73 -5.92 -9.47
N GLY A 118 -18.60 -5.30 -9.78
CA GLY A 118 -17.33 -5.54 -9.07
C GLY A 118 -16.91 -4.48 -8.06
N ASN A 119 -17.72 -3.45 -7.82
CA ASN A 119 -17.40 -2.37 -6.88
C ASN A 119 -18.71 -1.79 -6.35
N VAL A 120 -19.06 -2.15 -5.12
CA VAL A 120 -20.33 -1.80 -4.48
C VAL A 120 -20.06 -1.02 -3.21
N SER A 121 -20.75 0.10 -3.05
CA SER A 121 -20.68 0.92 -1.85
C SER A 121 -22.04 1.08 -1.20
N ILE A 122 -22.04 1.05 0.13
CA ILE A 122 -23.19 1.30 0.98
C ILE A 122 -22.93 2.55 1.79
N ASN A 123 -23.89 3.45 1.83
CA ASN A 123 -23.86 4.68 2.61
C ASN A 123 -24.88 4.65 3.75
N VAL A 124 -24.53 5.28 4.85
CA VAL A 124 -25.41 5.60 5.97
C VAL A 124 -25.26 7.09 6.27
N GLN A 125 -26.27 7.89 5.92
CA GLN A 125 -26.19 9.36 5.96
C GLN A 125 -25.73 9.92 7.32
N GLU A 126 -26.32 9.42 8.40
CA GLU A 126 -25.99 9.81 9.79
C GLU A 126 -24.84 8.98 10.39
N GLY A 127 -24.34 7.99 9.65
CA GLY A 127 -23.36 7.02 10.10
C GLY A 127 -23.92 5.85 10.91
N ALA A 128 -23.09 4.83 11.10
CA ALA A 128 -23.37 3.66 11.91
C ALA A 128 -22.12 3.26 12.71
N THR A 129 -22.35 2.55 13.82
CA THR A 129 -21.28 1.99 14.64
C THR A 129 -20.61 0.80 13.95
N ALA A 130 -19.41 0.44 14.39
CA ALA A 130 -18.68 -0.72 13.87
C ALA A 130 -19.50 -2.03 14.00
N ASP A 131 -20.15 -2.26 15.15
CA ASP A 131 -20.98 -3.45 15.38
C ASP A 131 -22.20 -3.51 14.45
N GLU A 132 -22.83 -2.37 14.17
CA GLU A 132 -23.95 -2.30 13.22
C GLU A 132 -23.49 -2.61 11.80
N TRP A 133 -22.32 -2.11 11.38
CA TRP A 133 -21.71 -2.46 10.09
C TRP A 133 -21.35 -3.94 9.99
N ALA A 134 -20.72 -4.51 11.03
CA ALA A 134 -20.39 -5.93 11.08
C ALA A 134 -21.65 -6.80 10.94
N THR A 135 -22.72 -6.46 11.67
CA THR A 135 -24.01 -7.16 11.58
C THR A 135 -24.61 -7.07 10.19
N TYR A 136 -24.70 -5.85 9.64
CA TYR A 136 -25.25 -5.63 8.30
C TYR A 136 -24.49 -6.42 7.22
N LEU A 137 -23.15 -6.39 7.24
CA LEU A 137 -22.33 -7.09 6.26
C LEU A 137 -22.46 -8.61 6.39
N ARG A 138 -22.45 -9.18 7.60
CA ARG A 138 -22.66 -10.63 7.81
C ARG A 138 -23.99 -11.12 7.24
N GLU A 139 -25.04 -10.31 7.34
CA GLU A 139 -26.39 -10.66 6.90
C GLU A 139 -26.63 -10.45 5.40
N ASN A 140 -25.96 -9.46 4.79
CA ASN A 140 -26.32 -8.96 3.45
C ASN A 140 -25.21 -9.09 2.41
N LEU A 141 -23.96 -9.38 2.78
CA LEU A 141 -22.86 -9.55 1.85
C LEU A 141 -22.79 -10.99 1.33
N GLU A 142 -22.95 -11.13 0.03
CA GLU A 142 -22.64 -12.35 -0.71
C GLU A 142 -21.69 -12.03 -1.87
N ILE A 143 -20.75 -12.94 -2.13
CA ILE A 143 -19.82 -12.82 -3.26
C ILE A 143 -20.00 -14.03 -4.15
N THR A 144 -20.38 -13.82 -5.40
CA THR A 144 -20.50 -14.89 -6.38
C THR A 144 -19.32 -14.83 -7.34
N LEU A 145 -18.64 -15.97 -7.52
CA LEU A 145 -17.50 -16.11 -8.42
C LEU A 145 -17.88 -16.95 -9.65
N ASP A 146 -17.12 -16.83 -10.74
CA ASP A 146 -17.21 -17.75 -11.87
C ASP A 146 -16.89 -19.21 -11.51
N GLY A 147 -16.24 -19.41 -10.34
CA GLY A 147 -15.86 -20.70 -9.78
C GLY A 147 -14.59 -21.29 -10.38
N SER A 148 -13.92 -20.58 -11.30
CA SER A 148 -12.77 -21.05 -12.06
C SER A 148 -11.45 -20.42 -11.63
N THR A 149 -11.51 -19.20 -11.06
CA THR A 149 -10.32 -18.45 -10.66
C THR A 149 -10.45 -17.89 -9.25
N THR A 150 -9.31 -17.71 -8.57
CA THR A 150 -9.23 -16.97 -7.32
C THR A 150 -9.44 -15.49 -7.62
N LYS A 151 -10.28 -14.81 -6.83
CA LYS A 151 -10.50 -13.37 -6.92
C LYS A 151 -10.07 -12.68 -5.64
N SER A 152 -9.43 -11.53 -5.78
CA SER A 152 -9.04 -10.68 -4.65
C SER A 152 -10.09 -9.61 -4.42
N LEU A 153 -10.47 -9.38 -3.16
CA LEU A 153 -11.42 -8.36 -2.73
C LEU A 153 -10.74 -7.34 -1.84
N ARG A 154 -11.20 -6.09 -1.88
CA ARG A 154 -10.85 -5.02 -0.97
C ARG A 154 -12.09 -4.44 -0.32
N MET A 155 -12.07 -4.28 1.00
CA MET A 155 -13.09 -3.54 1.77
C MET A 155 -12.49 -2.23 2.26
N ILE A 156 -13.20 -1.11 2.08
CA ILE A 156 -12.78 0.25 2.45
C ILE A 156 -13.91 0.89 3.25
N ALA A 157 -13.64 1.32 4.47
CA ALA A 157 -14.58 2.13 5.23
C ALA A 157 -14.26 3.63 5.09
N SER A 158 -15.27 4.48 5.32
CA SER A 158 -15.17 5.93 5.21
C SER A 158 -16.00 6.60 6.29
N PHE A 159 -15.49 7.69 6.87
CA PHE A 159 -16.27 8.55 7.77
C PHE A 159 -17.19 9.53 7.05
N ASP A 160 -17.15 9.54 5.71
CA ASP A 160 -18.04 10.32 4.86
C ASP A 160 -18.77 9.45 3.81
N PRO A 161 -20.00 9.82 3.41
CA PRO A 161 -20.74 9.05 2.42
C PRO A 161 -20.01 9.06 1.07
N VAL A 162 -19.95 7.90 0.42
CA VAL A 162 -19.32 7.73 -0.88
C VAL A 162 -20.18 8.38 -1.97
N SER A 163 -19.58 9.26 -2.76
CA SER A 163 -20.21 9.98 -3.87
C SER A 163 -19.65 9.62 -5.24
N THR A 164 -18.49 8.95 -5.28
CA THR A 164 -17.77 8.47 -6.48
C THR A 164 -17.08 7.16 -6.14
N LEU A 165 -16.99 6.23 -7.10
CA LEU A 165 -16.23 4.98 -6.94
C LEU A 165 -14.91 5.04 -7.69
N TYR A 166 -13.89 4.49 -7.04
CA TYR A 166 -12.56 4.27 -7.60
C TYR A 166 -12.25 2.78 -7.51
N ASP A 167 -11.80 2.21 -8.61
CA ASP A 167 -11.42 0.81 -8.71
C ASP A 167 -9.92 0.67 -8.55
N TYR A 168 -9.50 -0.24 -7.71
CA TYR A 168 -8.10 -0.48 -7.42
C TYR A 168 -7.63 -1.78 -8.04
N ASN A 169 -6.60 -1.71 -8.87
CA ASN A 169 -5.94 -2.88 -9.41
C ASN A 169 -4.78 -3.29 -8.51
N ALA A 170 -4.86 -4.47 -7.88
CA ALA A 170 -3.80 -4.96 -7.00
C ALA A 170 -2.50 -5.31 -7.74
N ILE A 171 -2.57 -5.55 -9.05
CA ILE A 171 -1.41 -5.96 -9.85
C ILE A 171 -0.43 -4.80 -10.03
N ASN A 172 -0.92 -3.62 -10.41
CA ASN A 172 -0.09 -2.44 -10.64
C ASN A 172 -0.20 -1.40 -9.52
N GLY A 173 -1.12 -1.56 -8.58
CA GLY A 173 -1.33 -0.63 -7.46
C GLY A 173 -2.01 0.68 -7.83
N HIS A 174 -2.59 0.80 -9.03
CA HIS A 174 -3.22 2.02 -9.52
C HIS A 174 -4.73 2.04 -9.22
N TYR A 175 -5.29 3.25 -9.20
CA TYR A 175 -6.72 3.48 -9.09
C TYR A 175 -7.30 3.97 -10.43
N TYR A 176 -8.57 3.63 -10.67
CA TYR A 176 -9.26 3.93 -11.90
C TYR A 176 -10.64 4.54 -11.63
N GLU A 177 -11.00 5.55 -12.42
CA GLU A 177 -12.34 6.15 -12.43
C GLU A 177 -12.93 6.03 -13.84
N THR A 178 -14.07 5.34 -13.94
CA THR A 178 -14.81 5.22 -15.19
C THR A 178 -15.70 6.44 -15.40
N VAL A 179 -15.48 7.20 -16.49
CA VAL A 179 -16.32 8.35 -16.81
C VAL A 179 -17.30 8.01 -17.93
N LEU A 180 -18.58 7.86 -17.55
CA LEU A 180 -19.69 7.53 -18.47
C LEU A 180 -20.27 8.75 -19.20
N GLN A 181 -19.42 9.71 -19.54
CA GLN A 181 -19.75 10.83 -20.41
C GLN A 181 -18.93 10.71 -21.71
N LYS A 182 -19.62 10.61 -22.85
CA LYS A 182 -18.95 10.54 -24.14
C LYS A 182 -18.39 11.91 -24.54
N VAL A 183 -17.09 11.95 -24.81
CA VAL A 183 -16.36 13.15 -25.24
C VAL A 183 -15.34 12.78 -26.33
N ASN A 184 -14.76 13.77 -27.00
CA ASN A 184 -13.63 13.50 -27.88
C ASN A 184 -12.34 13.24 -27.09
N TRP A 185 -11.32 12.72 -27.76
CA TRP A 185 -10.07 12.28 -27.13
C TRP A 185 -9.35 13.45 -26.45
N GLU A 186 -9.25 14.61 -27.09
CA GLU A 186 -8.63 15.82 -26.53
C GLU A 186 -9.33 16.30 -25.25
N THR A 187 -10.67 16.30 -25.23
CA THR A 187 -11.43 16.66 -24.03
C THR A 187 -11.21 15.64 -22.91
N ALA A 188 -11.15 14.34 -23.22
CA ALA A 188 -10.84 13.32 -22.22
C ALA A 188 -9.43 13.50 -21.65
N TYR A 189 -8.44 13.70 -22.52
CA TYR A 189 -7.05 13.92 -22.15
C TYR A 189 -6.88 15.10 -21.18
N GLU A 190 -7.48 16.26 -21.50
CA GLU A 190 -7.41 17.43 -20.63
C GLU A 190 -8.27 17.29 -19.37
N ALA A 191 -9.43 16.62 -19.43
CA ALA A 191 -10.28 16.40 -18.26
C ALA A 191 -9.56 15.55 -17.20
N CYS A 192 -8.85 14.50 -17.60
CA CYS A 192 -8.10 13.63 -16.68
C CYS A 192 -7.08 14.43 -15.86
N LYS A 193 -6.38 15.37 -16.49
CA LYS A 193 -5.35 16.22 -15.85
C LYS A 193 -5.91 17.17 -14.78
N THR A 194 -7.22 17.39 -14.75
CA THR A 194 -7.86 18.22 -13.71
C THR A 194 -8.20 17.44 -12.45
N LYS A 195 -8.08 16.11 -12.49
CA LYS A 195 -8.49 15.24 -11.39
C LYS A 195 -7.31 14.90 -10.49
N LYS A 196 -7.62 14.72 -9.22
CA LYS A 196 -6.73 14.17 -8.21
C LYS A 196 -7.47 13.15 -7.36
N TYR A 197 -6.76 12.17 -6.87
CA TYR A 197 -7.28 11.20 -5.92
C TYR A 197 -6.19 10.80 -4.94
N MET A 198 -6.41 11.01 -3.64
CA MET A 198 -5.42 10.70 -2.59
C MET A 198 -4.01 11.25 -2.90
N GLY A 199 -3.93 12.53 -3.29
CA GLY A 199 -2.66 13.15 -3.67
C GLY A 199 -2.12 12.75 -5.06
N MET A 200 -2.65 11.70 -5.69
CA MET A 200 -2.22 11.25 -7.02
C MET A 200 -2.86 12.07 -8.14
N GLN A 201 -2.07 12.40 -9.16
CA GLN A 201 -2.54 13.12 -10.34
C GLN A 201 -3.26 12.17 -11.30
N GLY A 202 -4.47 12.55 -11.75
CA GLY A 202 -5.21 11.79 -12.75
C GLY A 202 -4.63 11.97 -14.16
N TYR A 203 -4.68 10.91 -14.96
CA TYR A 203 -4.27 10.89 -16.35
C TYR A 203 -5.10 9.91 -17.19
N LEU A 204 -5.13 10.10 -18.51
CA LEU A 204 -5.87 9.20 -19.40
C LEU A 204 -5.18 7.82 -19.42
N VAL A 205 -5.96 6.76 -19.19
CA VAL A 205 -5.46 5.41 -18.93
C VAL A 205 -4.38 4.94 -19.91
N THR A 206 -3.34 4.32 -19.35
CA THR A 206 -2.28 3.63 -20.08
C THR A 206 -2.43 2.12 -19.88
N VAL A 207 -2.05 1.32 -20.88
CA VAL A 207 -2.21 -0.14 -20.81
C VAL A 207 -0.92 -0.82 -21.20
N THR A 208 -0.25 -1.39 -20.21
CA THR A 208 1.11 -1.90 -20.24
C THR A 208 1.20 -3.42 -20.14
N SER A 209 0.08 -4.11 -19.91
CA SER A 209 0.02 -5.58 -19.86
C SER A 209 -1.35 -6.14 -20.28
N GLN A 210 -1.40 -7.44 -20.58
CA GLN A 210 -2.66 -8.13 -20.85
C GLN A 210 -3.57 -8.14 -19.61
N GLN A 211 -2.99 -8.33 -18.42
CA GLN A 211 -3.76 -8.36 -17.18
C GLN A 211 -4.40 -7.01 -16.87
N GLU A 212 -3.68 -5.92 -17.09
CA GLU A 212 -4.22 -4.55 -16.97
C GLU A 212 -5.27 -4.27 -18.03
N HIS A 213 -5.06 -4.70 -19.28
CA HIS A 213 -6.06 -4.60 -20.34
C HIS A 213 -7.39 -5.26 -19.92
N ASP A 214 -7.30 -6.50 -19.44
CA ASP A 214 -8.46 -7.27 -19.01
C ASP A 214 -9.14 -6.57 -17.82
N TYR A 215 -8.37 -6.10 -16.84
CA TYR A 215 -8.91 -5.34 -15.70
C TYR A 215 -9.66 -4.08 -16.16
N VAL A 216 -9.00 -3.22 -16.94
CA VAL A 216 -9.59 -1.96 -17.43
C VAL A 216 -10.84 -2.21 -18.25
N TYR A 217 -10.79 -3.18 -19.16
CA TYR A 217 -11.94 -3.50 -20.00
C TYR A 217 -13.13 -4.01 -19.19
N THR A 218 -12.91 -4.79 -18.12
CA THR A 218 -14.01 -5.29 -17.27
C THR A 218 -14.75 -4.20 -16.51
N MET A 219 -14.12 -3.05 -16.30
CA MET A 219 -14.75 -1.89 -15.65
C MET A 219 -15.67 -1.10 -16.58
N ILE A 220 -15.31 -1.00 -17.86
CA ILE A 220 -15.98 -0.09 -18.82
C ILE A 220 -16.85 -0.83 -19.82
N HIS A 221 -16.44 -2.00 -20.33
CA HIS A 221 -17.10 -2.80 -21.38
C HIS A 221 -17.65 -1.99 -22.57
N GLU A 222 -17.06 -0.83 -22.84
CA GLU A 222 -17.54 0.17 -23.80
C GLU A 222 -16.38 0.79 -24.58
N ASN A 223 -16.67 1.48 -25.69
CA ASN A 223 -15.62 2.18 -26.44
C ASN A 223 -15.03 3.29 -25.54
N CYS A 224 -13.72 3.22 -25.31
CA CYS A 224 -13.06 3.99 -24.27
C CYS A 224 -11.71 4.54 -24.75
N TRP A 225 -11.52 5.85 -24.65
CA TRP A 225 -10.24 6.50 -24.98
C TRP A 225 -9.11 6.04 -24.05
N MET A 226 -7.91 5.92 -24.62
CA MET A 226 -6.67 5.66 -23.89
C MET A 226 -5.58 6.68 -24.24
N GLY A 227 -4.52 6.72 -23.45
CA GLY A 227 -3.40 7.65 -23.57
C GLY A 227 -2.51 7.48 -24.80
N ALA A 228 -2.74 6.47 -25.65
CA ALA A 228 -1.94 6.23 -26.84
C ALA A 228 -2.45 7.04 -28.04
N THR A 229 -1.55 7.77 -28.71
CA THR A 229 -1.89 8.54 -29.92
C THR A 229 -0.70 8.66 -30.88
N SER A 230 -1.00 8.79 -32.17
CA SER A 230 -0.06 9.19 -33.22
C SER A 230 -0.24 10.67 -33.62
N TRP A 231 -0.97 11.48 -32.84
CA TRP A 231 -1.29 12.85 -33.19
C TRP A 231 -0.15 13.82 -32.79
N ASP A 232 0.55 14.38 -33.77
CA ASP A 232 1.77 15.18 -33.57
C ASP A 232 1.69 16.32 -32.52
N PRO A 233 0.57 17.07 -32.35
CA PRO A 233 0.47 18.08 -31.30
C PRO A 233 0.66 17.53 -29.89
N TYR A 234 0.28 16.27 -29.66
CA TYR A 234 0.35 15.59 -28.37
C TYR A 234 1.60 14.72 -28.22
N THR A 235 2.12 14.17 -29.33
CA THR A 235 3.35 13.36 -29.29
C THR A 235 4.61 14.23 -29.29
N SER A 236 4.61 15.40 -29.93
CA SER A 236 5.82 16.24 -30.07
C SER A 236 6.48 16.66 -28.75
N PRO A 237 5.74 16.98 -27.67
CA PRO A 237 6.34 17.28 -26.36
C PRO A 237 7.10 16.11 -25.73
N VAL A 238 6.72 14.86 -26.03
CA VAL A 238 7.21 13.66 -25.31
C VAL A 238 7.97 12.67 -26.19
N LYS A 239 7.84 12.73 -27.52
CA LYS A 239 8.38 11.69 -28.42
C LYS A 239 9.89 11.53 -28.38
N ASN A 240 10.62 12.56 -27.94
CA ASN A 240 12.07 12.52 -27.85
C ASN A 240 12.61 12.10 -26.47
N THR A 241 11.76 11.83 -25.47
CA THR A 241 12.17 11.47 -24.11
C THR A 241 13.15 10.30 -24.07
N TYR A 242 12.93 9.28 -24.92
CA TYR A 242 13.77 8.07 -24.98
C TYR A 242 14.49 7.90 -26.35
N ALA A 243 14.75 8.99 -27.06
CA ALA A 243 15.29 8.94 -28.42
C ALA A 243 16.62 8.18 -28.53
N ASP A 244 17.54 8.38 -27.59
CA ASP A 244 18.83 7.69 -27.58
C ASP A 244 18.67 6.18 -27.38
N PHE A 245 17.77 5.76 -26.48
CA PHE A 245 17.45 4.34 -26.28
C PHE A 245 16.92 3.72 -27.58
N TYR A 246 15.92 4.32 -28.21
CA TYR A 246 15.33 3.78 -29.45
C TYR A 246 16.35 3.70 -30.58
N LYS A 247 17.25 4.69 -30.67
CA LYS A 247 18.38 4.66 -31.61
C LYS A 247 19.30 3.46 -31.39
N THR A 248 19.58 3.06 -30.14
CA THR A 248 20.36 1.84 -29.86
C THR A 248 19.66 0.56 -30.32
N LYS A 249 18.33 0.57 -30.41
CA LYS A 249 17.52 -0.53 -30.93
C LYS A 249 17.30 -0.46 -32.45
N GLY A 250 17.95 0.49 -33.13
CA GLY A 250 17.80 0.69 -34.57
C GLY A 250 16.50 1.38 -34.99
N ILE A 251 15.76 1.97 -34.04
CA ILE A 251 14.52 2.70 -34.30
C ILE A 251 14.86 4.19 -34.41
N THR A 252 14.56 4.78 -35.57
CA THR A 252 14.71 6.22 -35.79
C THR A 252 13.37 6.91 -35.58
N ILE A 253 13.32 7.83 -34.63
CA ILE A 253 12.11 8.62 -34.35
C ILE A 253 11.87 9.60 -35.50
N PRO A 254 10.71 9.53 -36.17
CA PRO A 254 10.40 10.42 -37.28
C PRO A 254 10.05 11.83 -36.80
N SER A 255 10.18 12.82 -37.68
CA SER A 255 9.76 14.21 -37.41
C SER A 255 8.26 14.34 -37.20
N THR A 256 7.47 13.51 -37.89
CA THR A 256 6.01 13.37 -37.77
C THR A 256 5.69 11.93 -37.42
N THR A 257 4.76 11.72 -36.50
CA THR A 257 4.39 10.36 -36.06
C THR A 257 3.62 9.55 -37.09
N HIS A 258 3.10 10.21 -38.12
CA HIS A 258 2.60 9.60 -39.35
C HIS A 258 3.54 9.87 -40.53
N THR A 259 4.04 8.82 -41.19
CA THR A 259 4.95 8.92 -42.35
C THR A 259 4.52 7.94 -43.44
N GLY A 260 3.73 8.41 -44.40
CA GLY A 260 3.23 7.59 -45.51
C GLY A 260 2.33 6.46 -44.99
N SER A 261 2.74 5.21 -45.15
CA SER A 261 2.02 4.05 -44.63
C SER A 261 2.53 3.56 -43.27
N THR A 262 3.37 4.34 -42.59
CA THR A 262 3.98 4.01 -41.30
C THR A 262 3.47 4.95 -40.21
N GLU A 263 3.23 4.41 -39.03
CA GLU A 263 2.73 5.18 -37.88
C GLU A 263 3.45 4.78 -36.59
N PHE A 264 3.59 5.74 -35.69
CA PHE A 264 4.16 5.57 -34.35
C PHE A 264 3.14 6.07 -33.33
N TYR A 265 2.63 5.16 -32.51
CA TYR A 265 1.75 5.50 -31.38
C TYR A 265 2.60 5.67 -30.14
N TYR A 266 2.46 6.81 -29.47
CA TYR A 266 3.12 7.12 -28.20
C TYR A 266 2.11 7.13 -27.08
N TRP A 267 2.51 6.66 -25.90
CA TRP A 267 1.86 7.05 -24.66
C TRP A 267 2.18 8.53 -24.40
N VAL A 268 1.16 9.36 -24.25
CA VAL A 268 1.30 10.81 -24.00
C VAL A 268 0.78 11.26 -22.64
N SER A 269 0.38 10.29 -21.82
CA SER A 269 -0.10 10.44 -20.45
C SER A 269 0.55 9.38 -19.56
N GLY A 270 0.37 9.54 -18.25
CA GLY A 270 0.83 8.58 -17.26
C GLY A 270 2.35 8.49 -17.13
N PRO A 271 2.83 7.55 -16.30
CA PRO A 271 4.25 7.23 -16.13
C PRO A 271 4.93 6.82 -17.44
N GLU A 272 4.16 6.31 -18.39
CA GLU A 272 4.60 5.84 -19.70
C GLU A 272 4.84 6.98 -20.70
N ALA A 273 4.55 8.24 -20.35
CA ALA A 273 4.66 9.37 -21.25
C ALA A 273 6.03 9.42 -21.97
N GLY A 274 5.98 9.42 -23.31
CA GLY A 274 7.16 9.43 -24.18
C GLY A 274 7.65 8.05 -24.63
N LYS A 275 7.13 6.95 -24.07
CA LYS A 275 7.37 5.60 -24.60
C LYS A 275 6.53 5.38 -25.86
N ILE A 276 7.11 4.72 -26.86
CA ILE A 276 6.40 4.23 -28.06
C ILE A 276 5.58 3.00 -27.65
N ALA A 277 4.26 3.02 -27.81
CA ALA A 277 3.41 1.85 -27.56
C ALA A 277 3.57 0.81 -28.69
N SER A 278 3.43 1.27 -29.93
CA SER A 278 3.65 0.47 -31.13
C SER A 278 4.17 1.33 -32.28
N TYR A 279 4.84 0.70 -33.23
CA TYR A 279 5.28 1.35 -34.46
C TYR A 279 5.29 0.41 -35.66
N GLY A 280 5.32 0.95 -36.86
CA GLY A 280 5.47 0.18 -38.10
C GLY A 280 4.43 0.52 -39.16
N PRO A 281 4.28 -0.33 -40.20
CA PRO A 281 3.26 -0.14 -41.20
C PRO A 281 1.85 -0.20 -40.59
N LEU A 282 0.90 0.57 -41.14
CA LEU A 282 -0.53 0.42 -40.82
C LEU A 282 -0.95 -1.04 -41.03
N ARG A 283 -1.83 -1.54 -40.15
CA ARG A 283 -2.32 -2.94 -40.10
C ARG A 283 -1.26 -4.01 -39.85
N ALA A 284 -0.03 -3.61 -39.52
CA ALA A 284 1.10 -4.49 -39.22
C ALA A 284 2.03 -3.83 -38.19
N GLN A 285 1.45 -3.10 -37.23
CA GLN A 285 2.18 -2.52 -36.12
C GLN A 285 2.83 -3.61 -35.28
N VAL A 286 4.01 -3.33 -34.77
CA VAL A 286 4.70 -4.16 -33.78
C VAL A 286 4.86 -3.39 -32.49
N ALA A 287 4.87 -4.10 -31.37
CA ALA A 287 5.23 -3.51 -30.09
C ALA A 287 6.66 -2.96 -30.12
N ALA A 288 6.88 -1.81 -29.48
CA ALA A 288 8.22 -1.25 -29.34
C ALA A 288 9.01 -1.94 -28.21
N PRO A 289 10.35 -1.91 -28.25
CA PRO A 289 11.17 -2.21 -27.07
C PRO A 289 10.85 -1.23 -25.94
N ASP A 290 10.75 -1.73 -24.71
CA ASP A 290 10.52 -0.89 -23.53
C ASP A 290 11.87 -0.37 -22.97
N PRO A 291 12.04 0.95 -22.77
CA PRO A 291 13.20 1.51 -22.06
C PRO A 291 13.47 0.90 -20.68
N GLU A 292 12.44 0.37 -20.01
CA GLU A 292 12.54 -0.27 -18.69
C GLU A 292 12.79 -1.79 -18.76
N GLY A 293 12.91 -2.33 -19.98
CA GLY A 293 13.22 -3.73 -20.24
C GLY A 293 12.06 -4.50 -20.83
N GLY A 294 12.37 -5.42 -21.75
CA GLY A 294 11.37 -6.22 -22.46
C GLY A 294 10.76 -5.48 -23.66
N THR A 295 9.48 -5.73 -23.88
CA THR A 295 8.70 -5.26 -25.03
C THR A 295 7.39 -4.66 -24.52
N MET A 296 6.99 -3.52 -25.06
CA MET A 296 5.74 -2.85 -24.73
C MET A 296 4.54 -3.77 -25.03
N PHE A 297 3.49 -3.66 -24.23
CA PHE A 297 2.24 -4.34 -24.55
C PHE A 297 1.50 -3.62 -25.68
N THR A 298 0.93 -4.41 -26.59
CA THR A 298 0.02 -3.92 -27.61
C THR A 298 -1.08 -4.94 -27.87
N ASN A 299 -2.31 -4.48 -28.08
CA ASN A 299 -3.46 -5.34 -28.34
C ASN A 299 -4.34 -4.83 -29.49
N TRP A 300 -3.73 -4.33 -30.57
CA TRP A 300 -4.47 -3.91 -31.78
C TRP A 300 -5.38 -5.02 -32.31
N ALA A 301 -6.61 -4.67 -32.67
CA ALA A 301 -7.53 -5.57 -33.33
C ALA A 301 -7.00 -5.97 -34.72
N ASN A 302 -7.45 -7.10 -35.24
CA ASN A 302 -7.01 -7.58 -36.54
C ASN A 302 -7.34 -6.56 -37.65
N GLY A 303 -6.30 -6.03 -38.29
CA GLY A 303 -6.43 -5.00 -39.32
C GLY A 303 -6.21 -3.57 -38.81
N GLU A 304 -6.00 -3.39 -37.50
CA GLU A 304 -5.72 -2.10 -36.87
C GLU A 304 -4.23 -1.92 -36.53
N PRO A 305 -3.76 -0.67 -36.36
CA PRO A 305 -4.44 0.57 -36.74
C PRO A 305 -4.45 0.75 -38.25
N ASN A 306 -5.53 1.31 -38.78
CA ASN A 306 -5.76 1.41 -40.21
C ASN A 306 -5.78 2.85 -40.75
N ASN A 307 -5.77 3.85 -39.87
CA ASN A 307 -5.87 5.27 -40.16
C ASN A 307 -7.00 5.61 -41.14
N SER A 308 -8.21 5.11 -40.87
CA SER A 308 -9.36 5.30 -41.76
C SER A 308 -9.87 6.74 -41.65
N SER A 309 -9.33 7.60 -42.51
CA SER A 309 -9.68 9.02 -42.62
C SER A 309 -9.09 9.93 -41.53
N GLY A 310 -7.84 9.69 -41.13
CA GLY A 310 -7.13 10.55 -40.16
C GLY A 310 -7.37 10.13 -38.71
N GLU A 311 -7.49 8.84 -38.47
CA GLU A 311 -7.62 8.27 -37.13
C GLU A 311 -6.24 8.23 -36.48
N MET A 312 -6.13 8.78 -35.26
CA MET A 312 -4.83 8.99 -34.61
C MET A 312 -4.88 8.72 -33.10
N CYS A 313 -6.06 8.45 -32.54
CA CYS A 313 -6.27 8.30 -31.10
C CYS A 313 -6.67 6.85 -30.82
N ALA A 314 -5.92 6.13 -30.00
CA ALA A 314 -6.27 4.75 -29.67
C ALA A 314 -7.47 4.70 -28.72
N HIS A 315 -8.30 3.67 -28.87
CA HIS A 315 -9.41 3.38 -27.97
C HIS A 315 -9.64 1.87 -27.84
N PHE A 316 -10.28 1.44 -26.74
CA PHE A 316 -10.79 0.08 -26.60
C PHE A 316 -11.94 -0.14 -27.59
N TYR A 317 -11.86 -1.18 -28.43
CA TYR A 317 -12.87 -1.48 -29.43
C TYR A 317 -13.80 -2.61 -28.96
N THR A 318 -14.99 -2.22 -28.51
CA THR A 318 -16.01 -3.16 -27.98
C THR A 318 -16.38 -4.28 -28.94
N SER A 319 -16.44 -4.00 -30.25
CA SER A 319 -16.80 -5.01 -31.25
C SER A 319 -15.73 -6.09 -31.43
N GLN A 320 -14.55 -5.90 -30.84
CA GLN A 320 -13.43 -6.85 -30.84
C GLN A 320 -12.97 -7.16 -29.41
N SER A 321 -13.91 -7.28 -28.47
CA SER A 321 -13.63 -7.65 -27.07
C SER A 321 -12.61 -6.74 -26.37
N GLY A 322 -12.61 -5.44 -26.69
CA GLY A 322 -11.74 -4.45 -26.08
C GLY A 322 -10.38 -4.27 -26.75
N GLN A 323 -10.03 -5.09 -27.76
CA GLN A 323 -8.81 -4.87 -28.56
C GLN A 323 -8.75 -3.45 -29.12
N TRP A 324 -7.55 -2.96 -29.41
CA TRP A 324 -7.34 -1.55 -29.73
C TRP A 324 -7.71 -1.24 -31.18
N ASN A 325 -8.24 -0.05 -31.37
CA ASN A 325 -8.52 0.54 -32.68
C ASN A 325 -8.08 2.01 -32.64
N ASP A 326 -7.65 2.56 -33.76
CA ASP A 326 -7.39 3.98 -33.89
C ASP A 326 -8.66 4.67 -34.35
N PHE A 327 -8.97 5.83 -33.77
CA PHE A 327 -10.23 6.50 -34.02
C PHE A 327 -10.03 8.01 -34.11
N ALA A 328 -10.88 8.68 -34.88
CA ALA A 328 -10.74 10.12 -35.11
C ALA A 328 -11.15 10.91 -33.87
N ASN A 329 -10.42 11.99 -33.55
CA ASN A 329 -10.78 12.92 -32.47
C ASN A 329 -12.12 13.64 -32.71
N THR A 330 -12.74 13.52 -33.89
CA THR A 330 -14.12 14.01 -34.11
C THR A 330 -15.18 13.09 -33.52
N ASN A 331 -14.82 11.86 -33.15
CA ASN A 331 -15.73 10.90 -32.55
C ASN A 331 -15.81 11.06 -31.04
N GLN A 332 -16.80 10.40 -30.43
CA GLN A 332 -17.03 10.47 -28.99
C GLN A 332 -17.00 9.06 -28.37
N CYS A 333 -16.16 8.87 -27.37
CA CYS A 333 -16.05 7.66 -26.56
C CYS A 333 -16.14 8.02 -25.08
N TYR A 334 -16.38 7.02 -24.24
CA TYR A 334 -16.13 7.17 -22.81
C TYR A 334 -14.62 7.23 -22.56
N TYR A 335 -14.22 7.44 -21.32
CA TYR A 335 -12.80 7.41 -20.94
C TYR A 335 -12.63 6.90 -19.51
N VAL A 336 -11.44 6.38 -19.24
CA VAL A 336 -11.02 5.95 -17.91
C VAL A 336 -9.87 6.84 -17.48
N ILE A 337 -10.00 7.39 -16.28
CA ILE A 337 -8.94 8.12 -15.60
C ILE A 337 -8.18 7.12 -14.76
N GLU A 338 -6.86 7.15 -14.86
CA GLU A 338 -5.95 6.35 -14.04
C GLU A 338 -5.18 7.27 -13.08
N TYR A 339 -4.91 6.76 -11.88
CA TYR A 339 -4.20 7.45 -10.81
C TYR A 339 -3.13 6.52 -10.24
N GLY A 340 -1.91 7.01 -10.13
CA GLY A 340 -0.76 6.28 -9.55
C GLY A 340 0.44 6.23 -10.48
N GLY A 341 1.63 6.10 -9.87
CA GLY A 341 2.90 5.95 -10.57
C GLY A 341 3.51 7.24 -11.14
N MET A 342 2.81 8.38 -11.06
CA MET A 342 3.32 9.64 -11.61
C MET A 342 4.42 10.23 -10.71
N PRO A 343 5.43 10.90 -11.29
CA PRO A 343 6.41 11.65 -10.50
C PRO A 343 5.72 12.69 -9.60
N GLY A 344 5.91 12.56 -8.28
CA GLY A 344 5.32 13.47 -7.28
C GLY A 344 3.98 13.01 -6.70
N ASP A 345 3.49 11.83 -7.07
CA ASP A 345 2.36 11.19 -6.38
C ASP A 345 2.73 10.88 -4.92
N ASP A 346 1.87 11.29 -3.99
CA ASP A 346 1.97 10.89 -2.58
C ASP A 346 1.28 9.53 -2.37
N ASP A 347 2.07 8.47 -2.51
CA ASP A 347 1.66 7.07 -2.30
C ASP A 347 1.59 6.71 -0.80
N SER A 348 1.62 7.69 0.12
CA SER A 348 1.60 7.43 1.56
C SER A 348 0.25 6.96 2.08
N GLY A 349 -0.82 7.18 1.31
CA GLY A 349 -2.19 7.00 1.81
C GLY A 349 -2.49 7.97 2.97
N VAL A 350 -1.74 9.04 3.14
CA VAL A 350 -2.04 10.10 4.12
C VAL A 350 -2.34 11.35 3.32
N ASP A 351 -3.54 11.90 3.53
CA ASP A 351 -3.90 13.19 2.92
C ASP A 351 -3.10 14.30 3.61
N SER A 352 -2.01 14.72 2.97
CA SER A 352 -1.26 15.91 3.39
C SER A 352 -1.73 17.19 2.67
N SER A 353 -2.92 17.17 2.05
CA SER A 353 -3.43 18.36 1.37
C SER A 353 -4.11 19.30 2.37
N ASP A 354 -3.44 20.41 2.65
CA ASP A 354 -4.05 21.57 3.29
C ASP A 354 -5.20 22.09 2.41
N GLY A 355 -6.40 21.55 2.66
CA GLY A 355 -7.70 22.08 2.29
C GLY A 355 -7.80 22.76 0.93
N ASN A 356 -8.06 21.99 -0.13
CA ASN A 356 -8.92 22.45 -1.22
C ASN A 356 -9.51 21.30 -2.06
N GLY A 357 -10.62 20.73 -1.58
CA GLY A 357 -11.74 20.29 -2.42
C GLY A 357 -11.48 19.25 -3.52
N ASP A 358 -11.02 18.05 -3.18
CA ASP A 358 -11.63 16.76 -3.56
C ASP A 358 -10.78 15.66 -2.88
N ALA A 359 -11.41 14.83 -2.04
CA ALA A 359 -10.83 13.73 -1.24
C ALA A 359 -10.18 14.06 0.13
N ASN A 360 -10.93 14.69 1.05
CA ASN A 360 -10.81 14.35 2.48
C ASN A 360 -11.37 12.92 2.67
N VAL A 361 -10.65 11.87 2.31
CA VAL A 361 -11.02 10.49 2.67
C VAL A 361 -10.15 10.07 3.84
N ASP A 362 -10.49 10.56 5.02
CA ASP A 362 -10.09 9.95 6.27
C ASP A 362 -10.72 8.56 6.33
N VAL A 363 -9.94 7.53 5.97
CA VAL A 363 -9.86 6.18 6.58
C VAL A 363 -9.21 5.18 5.62
N PHE A 364 -8.18 4.47 6.11
CA PHE A 364 -7.63 3.28 5.47
C PHE A 364 -7.85 2.07 6.37
N VAL A 365 -8.82 1.24 6.02
CA VAL A 365 -8.69 -0.20 6.26
C VAL A 365 -8.59 -0.84 4.91
N LYS A 366 -7.52 -1.60 4.72
CA LYS A 366 -7.34 -2.46 3.58
C LYS A 366 -7.44 -3.90 4.08
N VAL A 367 -8.48 -4.60 3.66
CA VAL A 367 -8.56 -6.06 3.81
C VAL A 367 -8.50 -6.62 2.41
N ASP A 368 -7.35 -7.14 2.02
CA ASP A 368 -7.24 -7.86 0.75
C ASP A 368 -7.60 -9.32 1.03
N ILE A 369 -8.73 -9.80 0.52
CA ILE A 369 -9.16 -11.19 0.74
C ILE A 369 -9.10 -11.90 -0.60
N ASN A 370 -8.24 -12.92 -0.71
CA ASN A 370 -8.38 -13.87 -1.80
C ASN A 370 -9.53 -14.82 -1.47
N ILE A 371 -10.56 -14.87 -2.31
CA ILE A 371 -11.52 -15.96 -2.29
C ILE A 371 -11.08 -16.98 -3.31
N ASP A 372 -10.52 -18.08 -2.81
CA ASP A 372 -10.19 -19.26 -3.57
C ASP A 372 -11.26 -20.34 -3.33
N PRO A 373 -12.01 -20.76 -4.36
CA PRO A 373 -12.97 -21.86 -4.26
C PRO A 373 -12.39 -23.18 -3.75
N SER A 374 -11.09 -23.40 -3.92
CA SER A 374 -10.39 -24.58 -3.43
C SER A 374 -9.90 -24.45 -1.98
N GLY A 375 -9.82 -23.23 -1.45
CA GLY A 375 -9.29 -22.93 -0.11
C GLY A 375 -7.79 -23.21 0.05
N LYS A 376 -7.03 -23.22 -1.04
CA LYS A 376 -5.60 -23.59 -1.07
C LYS A 376 -4.69 -22.42 -1.37
N THR A 377 -5.19 -21.20 -1.38
CA THR A 377 -4.39 -20.00 -1.65
C THR A 377 -4.17 -19.23 -0.36
N LEU A 378 -2.89 -18.94 -0.07
CA LEU A 378 -2.53 -18.02 1.00
C LEU A 378 -2.78 -16.59 0.53
N THR A 379 -3.40 -15.80 1.38
CA THR A 379 -3.38 -14.34 1.31
C THR A 379 -2.26 -13.87 2.24
N THR A 380 -1.29 -13.13 1.72
CA THR A 380 -0.26 -12.46 2.52
C THR A 380 -0.50 -10.96 2.49
N GLU A 381 -0.70 -10.39 3.67
CA GLU A 381 -0.94 -8.96 3.86
C GLU A 381 0.26 -8.33 4.57
N SER A 382 0.63 -7.13 4.17
CA SER A 382 1.70 -6.35 4.80
C SER A 382 1.37 -4.87 4.81
N SER A 383 2.04 -4.11 5.69
CA SER A 383 1.94 -2.65 5.75
C SER A 383 3.33 -2.02 5.76
N ASP A 384 3.41 -0.79 5.28
CA ASP A 384 4.62 0.02 5.45
C ASP A 384 4.91 0.24 6.94
N VAL A 385 6.20 0.30 7.27
CA VAL A 385 6.68 0.55 8.64
C VAL A 385 7.82 1.56 8.61
N TYR A 386 8.15 2.14 9.76
CA TYR A 386 9.36 2.94 9.92
C TYR A 386 10.53 2.09 10.42
N VAL A 387 11.76 2.53 10.15
CA VAL A 387 12.97 1.88 10.67
C VAL A 387 12.85 1.67 12.18
N GLY A 388 13.16 0.44 12.63
CA GLY A 388 13.09 0.03 14.04
C GLY A 388 11.74 -0.52 14.49
N GLN A 389 10.66 -0.34 13.71
CA GLN A 389 9.39 -0.98 13.99
C GLN A 389 9.39 -2.44 13.52
N PRO A 390 8.71 -3.35 14.25
CA PRO A 390 8.53 -4.72 13.79
C PRO A 390 7.71 -4.76 12.50
N LEU A 391 8.01 -5.69 11.60
CA LEU A 391 7.23 -5.84 10.37
C LEU A 391 5.79 -6.28 10.69
N ASN A 392 4.82 -5.58 10.12
CA ASN A 392 3.41 -5.93 10.22
C ASN A 392 3.00 -6.80 9.03
N ILE A 393 3.22 -8.12 9.14
CA ILE A 393 2.88 -9.11 8.10
C ILE A 393 1.93 -10.14 8.70
N ARG A 394 0.87 -10.48 7.96
CA ARG A 394 -0.13 -11.48 8.35
C ARG A 394 -0.50 -12.38 7.18
N GLU A 395 -0.87 -13.61 7.48
CA GLU A 395 -1.32 -14.59 6.51
C GLU A 395 -2.70 -15.11 6.89
N ASN A 396 -3.54 -15.33 5.88
CA ASN A 396 -4.87 -15.91 6.05
C ASN A 396 -5.26 -16.77 4.83
N VAL A 397 -6.29 -17.59 4.98
CA VAL A 397 -6.91 -18.33 3.88
C VAL A 397 -8.38 -17.95 3.81
N ASN A 398 -8.78 -17.30 2.72
CA ASN A 398 -10.13 -16.73 2.56
C ASN A 398 -10.56 -15.87 3.76
N GLY A 399 -9.63 -15.18 4.44
CA GLY A 399 -9.88 -14.37 5.64
C GLY A 399 -9.89 -15.14 6.97
N GLY A 400 -9.69 -16.46 6.96
CA GLY A 400 -9.57 -17.31 8.16
C GLY A 400 -8.13 -17.65 8.52
N ASP A 401 -7.94 -18.30 9.68
CA ASP A 401 -6.63 -18.79 10.11
C ASP A 401 -6.04 -19.79 9.11
N VAL A 402 -4.70 -19.83 9.02
CA VAL A 402 -4.00 -20.82 8.21
C VAL A 402 -3.96 -22.14 8.96
N GLU A 403 -4.45 -23.21 8.34
CA GLU A 403 -4.52 -24.54 8.94
C GLU A 403 -3.92 -25.61 8.02
N THR A 404 -3.39 -26.69 8.58
CA THR A 404 -2.91 -27.85 7.81
C THR A 404 -3.79 -29.06 8.07
N ILE A 405 -4.21 -29.74 7.00
CA ILE A 405 -4.91 -31.03 7.08
C ILE A 405 -3.90 -32.10 7.50
N ILE A 406 -4.19 -32.75 8.62
CA ILE A 406 -3.37 -33.84 9.18
C ILE A 406 -4.03 -35.22 9.06
N GLY A 407 -5.29 -35.26 8.62
CA GLY A 407 -6.04 -36.50 8.47
C GLY A 407 -7.53 -36.30 8.28
N LYS A 408 -8.30 -37.36 8.54
CA LYS A 408 -9.76 -37.35 8.58
C LYS A 408 -10.24 -38.05 9.85
N ASN A 409 -11.40 -37.64 10.34
CA ASN A 409 -12.06 -38.32 11.45
C ASN A 409 -12.89 -39.52 10.95
N SER A 410 -13.46 -40.27 11.88
CA SER A 410 -14.29 -41.46 11.58
C SER A 410 -15.54 -41.17 10.72
N ALA A 411 -15.93 -39.91 10.57
CA ALA A 411 -17.03 -39.47 9.69
C ALA A 411 -16.54 -39.04 8.29
N GLY A 412 -15.23 -39.18 8.00
CA GLY A 412 -14.62 -38.79 6.73
C GLY A 412 -14.36 -37.28 6.58
N LYS A 413 -14.58 -36.48 7.63
CA LYS A 413 -14.30 -35.04 7.62
C LYS A 413 -12.83 -34.78 7.92
N PHE A 414 -12.22 -33.82 7.23
CA PHE A 414 -10.84 -33.41 7.49
C PHE A 414 -10.64 -32.96 8.95
N VAL A 415 -9.49 -33.32 9.50
CA VAL A 415 -8.96 -32.85 10.79
C VAL A 415 -7.80 -31.91 10.47
N THR A 416 -7.80 -30.74 11.11
CA THR A 416 -6.85 -29.66 10.86
C THR A 416 -6.14 -29.24 12.14
N GLU A 417 -4.95 -28.64 11.99
CA GLU A 417 -4.19 -27.98 13.05
C GLU A 417 -3.73 -26.59 12.57
N PRO A 418 -3.53 -25.61 13.48
CA PRO A 418 -2.97 -24.30 13.12
C PRO A 418 -1.59 -24.44 12.48
N ALA A 419 -1.33 -23.65 11.43
CA ALA A 419 -0.07 -23.65 10.73
C ALA A 419 0.52 -22.24 10.67
N THR A 420 1.84 -22.12 10.83
CA THR A 420 2.57 -20.85 10.70
C THR A 420 3.32 -20.84 9.37
N PRO A 421 3.00 -19.94 8.44
CA PRO A 421 3.69 -19.86 7.16
C PRO A 421 5.17 -19.45 7.29
N ASP A 422 6.01 -20.03 6.44
CA ASP A 422 7.41 -19.67 6.29
C ASP A 422 7.53 -18.46 5.34
N ARG A 423 8.24 -17.43 5.77
CA ARG A 423 8.43 -16.18 5.01
C ARG A 423 9.79 -16.11 4.34
N THR A 424 9.78 -15.74 3.06
CA THR A 424 11.00 -15.40 2.31
C THR A 424 10.93 -13.94 1.87
N TYR A 425 12.00 -13.18 2.13
CA TYR A 425 12.07 -11.75 1.84
C TYR A 425 12.91 -11.46 0.60
N TYR A 426 12.55 -10.39 -0.11
CA TYR A 426 13.25 -9.87 -1.27
C TYR A 426 13.32 -8.35 -1.19
N GLN A 427 14.42 -7.75 -1.66
CA GLN A 427 14.58 -6.30 -1.83
C GLN A 427 14.52 -5.94 -3.31
N LEU A 428 13.81 -4.85 -3.63
CA LEU A 428 13.79 -4.31 -4.98
C LEU A 428 15.12 -3.62 -5.30
N LYS A 429 15.68 -3.89 -6.48
CA LYS A 429 16.86 -3.16 -6.98
C LYS A 429 16.59 -1.66 -7.06
N GLU A 430 17.62 -0.85 -6.85
CA GLU A 430 17.54 0.59 -7.08
C GLU A 430 17.09 0.89 -8.53
N GLY A 431 16.05 1.72 -8.68
CA GLY A 431 15.42 1.99 -9.98
C GLY A 431 14.70 0.79 -10.61
N GLY A 432 14.55 -0.32 -9.89
CA GLY A 432 13.90 -1.54 -10.39
C GLY A 432 12.39 -1.38 -10.51
N ASN A 433 11.83 -1.85 -11.62
CA ASN A 433 10.39 -2.05 -11.76
C ASN A 433 9.90 -3.20 -10.87
N ARG A 434 8.97 -2.92 -9.94
CA ARG A 434 8.37 -3.88 -8.99
C ARG A 434 7.66 -5.07 -9.66
N ASN A 435 7.17 -4.87 -10.89
CA ASN A 435 6.44 -5.89 -11.65
C ASN A 435 7.39 -6.86 -12.38
N ASN A 436 8.69 -6.56 -12.42
CA ASN A 436 9.67 -7.45 -13.02
C ASN A 436 10.28 -8.39 -11.95
N PRO A 437 10.06 -9.72 -12.05
CA PRO A 437 10.61 -10.67 -11.08
C PRO A 437 12.14 -10.66 -11.01
N ASP A 438 12.83 -10.33 -12.11
CA ASP A 438 14.30 -10.26 -12.14
C ASP A 438 14.87 -9.05 -11.38
N HIS A 439 14.01 -8.10 -10.99
CA HIS A 439 14.41 -6.93 -10.22
C HIS A 439 14.38 -7.15 -8.70
N TRP A 440 13.95 -8.33 -8.24
CA TRP A 440 13.91 -8.69 -6.83
C TRP A 440 15.14 -9.50 -6.43
N ILE A 441 15.84 -9.05 -5.39
CA ILE A 441 17.00 -9.73 -4.81
C ILE A 441 16.53 -10.45 -3.55
N LYS A 442 16.69 -11.77 -3.51
CA LYS A 442 16.37 -12.56 -2.31
C LYS A 442 17.29 -12.17 -1.16
N LEU A 443 16.71 -12.00 0.03
CA LEU A 443 17.42 -11.71 1.27
C LEU A 443 17.60 -12.98 2.11
N ASP A 444 18.70 -13.04 2.85
CA ASP A 444 19.00 -14.13 3.79
C ASP A 444 18.36 -13.91 5.17
N ALA A 445 17.85 -12.71 5.43
CA ALA A 445 17.24 -12.32 6.70
C ALA A 445 16.09 -11.33 6.50
N GLU A 446 15.33 -11.10 7.58
CA GLU A 446 14.29 -10.08 7.63
C GLU A 446 14.91 -8.68 7.39
N PRO A 447 14.32 -7.85 6.51
CA PRO A 447 14.84 -6.53 6.22
C PRO A 447 14.62 -5.54 7.38
N THR A 448 15.62 -4.69 7.64
CA THR A 448 15.58 -3.69 8.72
C THR A 448 15.88 -2.26 8.25
N HIS A 449 16.31 -2.08 7.00
CA HIS A 449 16.76 -0.81 6.44
C HIS A 449 15.72 -0.24 5.47
N VAL A 450 15.81 1.06 5.18
CA VAL A 450 14.92 1.72 4.21
C VAL A 450 14.98 1.05 2.85
N GLY A 451 13.80 0.86 2.27
CA GLY A 451 13.68 0.24 0.95
C GLY A 451 12.28 -0.25 0.65
N THR A 452 12.14 -0.82 -0.55
CA THR A 452 10.94 -1.54 -0.97
C THR A 452 11.23 -3.03 -0.96
N TYR A 453 10.35 -3.79 -0.29
CA TYR A 453 10.53 -5.21 -0.03
C TYR A 453 9.31 -6.01 -0.48
N LYS A 454 9.55 -7.28 -0.77
CA LYS A 454 8.52 -8.28 -1.02
C LYS A 454 8.68 -9.43 -0.05
N VAL A 455 7.57 -9.86 0.56
CA VAL A 455 7.49 -11.10 1.32
C VAL A 455 6.71 -12.14 0.51
N VAL A 456 7.21 -13.36 0.49
CA VAL A 456 6.50 -14.53 -0.05
C VAL A 456 6.31 -15.53 1.09
N SER A 457 5.06 -15.87 1.40
CA SER A 457 4.70 -16.80 2.47
C SER A 457 4.31 -18.15 1.87
N ASN A 458 4.92 -19.23 2.38
CA ASN A 458 4.69 -20.60 1.96
C ASN A 458 4.20 -21.43 3.14
N CYS A 459 3.32 -22.40 2.89
CA CYS A 459 2.83 -23.29 3.94
C CYS A 459 2.35 -24.62 3.35
N VAL A 460 2.25 -25.65 4.20
CA VAL A 460 1.71 -26.95 3.83
C VAL A 460 0.19 -26.96 4.05
N PHE A 461 -0.58 -27.26 3.01
CA PHE A 461 -2.05 -27.41 3.08
C PHE A 461 -2.44 -28.77 3.67
N GLN A 462 -1.73 -29.83 3.30
CA GLN A 462 -1.96 -31.17 3.79
C GLN A 462 -0.63 -31.91 3.98
N THR A 463 -0.39 -32.42 5.18
CA THR A 463 0.73 -33.35 5.42
C THR A 463 0.39 -34.75 4.92
N PRO A 464 1.37 -35.56 4.48
CA PRO A 464 1.14 -36.97 4.26
C PRO A 464 0.56 -37.62 5.52
N TYR A 465 -0.53 -38.37 5.37
CA TYR A 465 -1.13 -39.14 6.45
C TYR A 465 -1.55 -40.51 5.96
N GLU A 466 -1.51 -41.50 6.84
CA GLU A 466 -2.05 -42.84 6.64
C GLU A 466 -2.84 -43.21 7.89
N GLN A 467 -4.09 -43.63 7.71
CA GLN A 467 -4.97 -44.00 8.82
C GLN A 467 -5.07 -45.52 8.97
N GLU A 468 -5.52 -45.96 10.15
CA GLU A 468 -5.71 -47.39 10.46
C GLU A 468 -6.70 -48.08 9.50
N ASP A 469 -7.60 -47.34 8.85
CA ASP A 469 -8.56 -47.84 7.85
C ASP A 469 -7.98 -47.95 6.43
N GLY A 470 -6.69 -47.60 6.24
CA GLY A 470 -5.97 -47.64 4.97
C GLY A 470 -6.18 -46.40 4.07
N GLN A 471 -6.91 -45.37 4.53
CA GLN A 471 -6.96 -44.10 3.81
C GLN A 471 -5.63 -43.36 3.91
N HIS A 472 -5.13 -42.88 2.77
CA HIS A 472 -3.94 -42.04 2.71
C HIS A 472 -4.22 -40.66 2.11
N GLY A 473 -3.44 -39.68 2.53
CA GLY A 473 -3.32 -38.36 1.91
C GLY A 473 -1.88 -38.09 1.51
N ASN A 474 -1.67 -37.44 0.36
CA ASN A 474 -0.35 -37.00 -0.09
C ASN A 474 -0.01 -35.62 0.46
N LEU A 475 1.27 -35.22 0.38
CA LEU A 475 1.68 -33.85 0.61
C LEU A 475 0.99 -32.92 -0.41
N VAL A 476 0.36 -31.86 0.08
CA VAL A 476 -0.19 -30.78 -0.74
C VAL A 476 0.26 -29.46 -0.13
N GLU A 477 0.85 -28.59 -0.93
CA GLU A 477 1.25 -27.26 -0.51
C GLU A 477 0.12 -26.26 -0.79
N TYR A 478 0.09 -25.19 0.00
CA TYR A 478 -0.66 -24.00 -0.38
C TYR A 478 -0.04 -23.37 -1.64
N VAL A 479 -0.87 -22.74 -2.46
CA VAL A 479 -0.39 -21.73 -3.40
C VAL A 479 0.19 -20.58 -2.57
N PRO A 480 1.47 -20.20 -2.77
CA PRO A 480 2.12 -19.17 -1.96
C PRO A 480 1.42 -17.82 -2.08
N GLY A 481 1.39 -17.08 -0.97
CA GLY A 481 0.94 -15.69 -0.93
C GLY A 481 2.14 -14.74 -1.04
N GLU A 482 1.94 -13.56 -1.63
CA GLU A 482 2.98 -12.53 -1.67
C GLU A 482 2.43 -11.14 -1.35
N SER A 483 3.27 -10.27 -0.81
CA SER A 483 2.94 -8.89 -0.46
C SER A 483 4.16 -7.98 -0.59
N ILE A 484 3.95 -6.74 -1.02
CA ILE A 484 5.00 -5.71 -1.14
C ILE A 484 4.75 -4.63 -0.09
N PHE A 485 5.81 -4.21 0.60
CA PHE A 485 5.79 -3.15 1.62
C PHE A 485 7.07 -2.30 1.55
N ARG A 486 7.06 -1.14 2.21
CA ARG A 486 8.24 -0.28 2.38
C ARG A 486 8.64 -0.17 3.85
N ILE A 487 9.96 -0.11 4.06
CA ILE A 487 10.51 0.42 5.31
C ILE A 487 10.89 1.88 5.02
N ARG A 488 10.29 2.80 5.76
CA ARG A 488 10.43 4.25 5.58
C ARG A 488 11.47 4.83 6.55
N PRO A 489 12.16 5.91 6.17
CA PRO A 489 13.12 6.55 7.06
C PRO A 489 12.46 7.00 8.35
N LEU A 490 13.10 6.74 9.49
CA LEU A 490 12.66 7.24 10.78
C LEU A 490 13.00 8.73 10.89
N GLU A 491 12.00 9.56 11.19
CA GLU A 491 12.23 10.97 11.49
C GLU A 491 12.81 11.10 12.92
N ILE A 492 13.92 11.83 13.04
CA ILE A 492 14.65 12.01 14.29
C ILE A 492 14.77 13.50 14.62
N ASP A 493 14.45 13.84 15.87
CA ASP A 493 14.65 15.17 16.43
C ASP A 493 15.91 15.20 17.28
N ILE A 494 16.93 15.88 16.76
CA ILE A 494 18.23 16.03 17.40
C ILE A 494 18.39 17.36 18.15
N THR A 495 17.32 18.15 18.28
CA THR A 495 17.32 19.40 19.06
C THR A 495 17.21 19.13 20.56
N ASN A 496 16.66 17.98 20.95
CA ASN A 496 16.60 17.57 22.35
C ASN A 496 18.02 17.28 22.90
N PRO A 497 18.33 17.66 24.15
CA PRO A 497 19.62 17.34 24.77
C PRO A 497 19.94 15.85 24.71
N ALA A 498 21.21 15.54 24.46
CA ALA A 498 21.65 14.14 24.37
C ALA A 498 21.57 13.44 25.72
N THR A 499 21.24 12.13 25.71
CA THR A 499 21.09 11.36 26.94
C THR A 499 22.38 10.56 27.24
N PRO A 500 22.98 10.64 28.46
CA PRO A 500 22.57 11.45 29.61
C PRO A 500 23.02 12.91 29.53
N ASP A 501 22.13 13.82 29.94
CA ASP A 501 22.37 15.28 30.01
C ASP A 501 23.18 15.64 31.28
N THR A 502 24.44 15.21 31.36
CA THR A 502 25.31 15.52 32.52
C THR A 502 26.52 16.39 32.16
N PRO A 503 26.72 17.53 32.85
CA PRO A 503 27.93 18.33 32.70
C PRO A 503 29.18 17.53 33.10
N GLY A 504 30.06 17.27 32.14
CA GLY A 504 31.30 16.50 32.35
C GLY A 504 31.17 14.98 32.14
N GLY A 505 30.00 14.48 31.78
CA GLY A 505 29.81 13.13 31.21
C GLY A 505 29.80 13.23 29.70
N THR A 506 30.94 13.00 29.05
CA THR A 506 31.02 12.96 27.59
C THR A 506 30.08 11.85 27.07
N PRO A 507 29.05 12.14 26.25
CA PRO A 507 28.37 11.07 25.50
C PRO A 507 29.45 10.41 24.65
N ALA A 508 29.51 9.07 24.67
CA ALA A 508 30.57 8.34 24.01
C ALA A 508 30.59 8.70 22.52
N GLY A 509 31.54 9.55 22.12
CA GLY A 509 31.98 9.58 20.73
C GLY A 509 32.40 8.16 20.32
N GLY A 510 32.51 7.92 19.02
CA GLY A 510 32.73 6.57 18.55
C GLY A 510 33.26 6.54 17.14
N GLU A 511 33.71 5.36 16.74
CA GLU A 511 34.07 5.07 15.37
C GLU A 511 32.83 4.56 14.64
N PHE A 512 32.44 5.26 13.57
CA PHE A 512 31.28 4.95 12.75
C PHE A 512 31.71 4.50 11.36
N ILE A 513 31.00 3.53 10.79
CA ILE A 513 31.27 3.03 9.45
C ILE A 513 30.54 3.90 8.41
N ASN A 514 31.25 4.31 7.38
CA ASN A 514 30.72 5.04 6.23
C ASN A 514 30.19 4.09 5.15
N ALA A 515 29.42 4.63 4.19
CA ALA A 515 28.85 3.84 3.09
C ALA A 515 29.90 3.12 2.22
N ASP A 516 31.11 3.67 2.13
CA ASP A 516 32.24 3.06 1.41
C ASP A 516 33.02 2.02 2.24
N GLY A 517 32.61 1.78 3.48
CA GLY A 517 33.26 0.88 4.44
C GLY A 517 34.44 1.49 5.20
N SER A 518 34.80 2.75 4.95
CA SER A 518 35.76 3.47 5.79
C SER A 518 35.16 3.82 7.15
N THR A 519 35.99 4.26 8.10
CA THR A 519 35.53 4.67 9.42
C THR A 519 35.80 6.16 9.70
N THR A 520 34.90 6.79 10.44
CA THR A 520 35.00 8.18 10.90
C THR A 520 34.92 8.21 12.42
N GLU A 521 35.83 8.95 13.05
CA GLU A 521 35.73 9.26 14.48
C GLU A 521 34.75 10.42 14.69
N VAL A 522 33.70 10.16 15.47
CA VAL A 522 32.57 11.05 15.67
C VAL A 522 32.54 11.50 17.13
N ALA A 523 32.42 12.81 17.36
CA ALA A 523 32.37 13.35 18.71
C ALA A 523 31.00 13.09 19.37
N GLY A 524 30.96 13.09 20.70
CA GLY A 524 29.69 13.10 21.43
C GLY A 524 28.89 14.40 21.21
N ARG A 525 27.57 14.34 21.36
CA ARG A 525 26.65 15.50 21.29
C ARG A 525 26.81 16.53 22.41
N SER A 526 27.52 16.19 23.48
CA SER A 526 27.85 17.11 24.57
C SER A 526 29.36 17.23 24.70
N PHE A 527 29.88 18.46 24.69
CA PHE A 527 31.31 18.72 24.80
C PHE A 527 31.61 19.94 25.68
N SER A 528 32.83 19.98 26.23
CA SER A 528 33.33 21.11 27.01
C SER A 528 34.34 21.90 26.20
N LYS A 529 34.20 23.23 26.18
CA LYS A 529 35.17 24.16 25.56
C LYS A 529 35.63 25.18 26.58
N ILE A 530 36.94 25.45 26.65
CA ILE A 530 37.47 26.60 27.37
C ILE A 530 37.20 27.84 26.52
N TYR A 531 36.52 28.84 27.09
CA TYR A 531 36.21 30.08 26.38
C TYR A 531 37.50 30.78 25.89
N ASP A 532 37.61 30.91 24.57
CA ASP A 532 38.76 31.47 23.86
C ASP A 532 38.43 32.78 23.12
N GLY A 533 37.22 33.32 23.34
CA GLY A 533 36.72 34.51 22.66
C GLY A 533 36.10 34.25 21.28
N THR A 534 36.05 33.00 20.82
CA THR A 534 35.39 32.62 19.55
C THR A 534 33.97 32.10 19.77
N THR A 535 33.04 32.56 18.94
CA THR A 535 31.64 32.11 18.93
C THR A 535 31.36 31.02 17.91
N HIS A 536 32.37 30.65 17.13
CA HIS A 536 32.26 29.79 15.96
C HIS A 536 33.11 28.52 16.13
N MET A 537 32.56 27.40 15.71
CA MET A 537 33.26 26.12 15.59
C MET A 537 33.29 25.74 14.10
N VAL A 538 34.46 25.28 13.63
CA VAL A 538 34.61 24.73 12.28
C VAL A 538 33.83 23.42 12.14
N SER A 539 33.74 22.89 10.91
CA SER A 539 33.02 21.66 10.60
C SER A 539 33.38 20.49 11.51
N GLY A 540 32.42 19.61 11.75
CA GLY A 540 32.60 18.46 12.63
C GLY A 540 31.53 17.39 12.44
N ALA A 541 31.66 16.31 13.23
CA ALA A 541 30.77 15.16 13.23
C ALA A 541 30.30 14.86 14.66
N VAL A 542 29.02 14.54 14.83
CA VAL A 542 28.37 14.35 16.13
C VAL A 542 27.54 13.07 16.18
N ASN A 543 27.67 12.33 17.28
CA ASN A 543 27.06 11.02 17.48
C ASN A 543 25.57 11.16 17.85
N ILE A 544 24.69 10.63 17.02
CA ILE A 544 23.23 10.67 17.21
C ILE A 544 22.62 9.32 17.65
N ALA A 545 23.43 8.40 18.16
CA ALA A 545 23.02 7.03 18.48
C ALA A 545 21.89 6.93 19.54
N ASP A 546 21.65 8.00 20.30
CA ASP A 546 20.55 8.12 21.24
C ASP A 546 19.19 8.43 20.59
N ALA A 547 19.20 8.85 19.31
CA ALA A 547 18.01 9.11 18.50
C ALA A 547 17.77 8.04 17.42
N THR A 548 18.68 7.07 17.24
CA THR A 548 18.61 6.02 16.20
C THR A 548 18.32 4.65 16.80
N VAL A 549 18.05 3.64 15.96
CA VAL A 549 17.97 2.26 16.46
C VAL A 549 19.32 1.79 16.98
N ALA A 550 19.31 0.85 17.93
CA ALA A 550 20.52 0.36 18.58
C ALA A 550 21.51 -0.23 17.55
N GLY A 551 22.75 0.26 17.56
CA GLY A 551 23.83 -0.19 16.68
C GLY A 551 23.87 0.48 15.31
N ALA A 552 22.96 1.41 15.01
CA ALA A 552 22.95 2.14 13.74
C ALA A 552 24.27 2.88 13.50
N GLN A 553 24.74 2.80 12.25
CA GLN A 553 25.94 3.47 11.75
C GLN A 553 25.56 4.78 11.05
N ALA A 554 24.94 5.70 11.82
CA ALA A 554 24.54 7.02 11.36
C ALA A 554 25.02 8.10 12.32
N TYR A 555 25.49 9.22 11.78
CA TYR A 555 25.97 10.38 12.53
C TYR A 555 25.63 11.67 11.79
N LEU A 556 25.75 12.80 12.49
CA LEU A 556 25.47 14.12 11.94
C LEU A 556 26.77 14.84 11.60
N THR A 557 26.90 15.37 10.39
CA THR A 557 27.94 16.33 10.02
C THR A 557 27.36 17.74 9.90
N TYR A 558 28.22 18.75 10.07
CA TYR A 558 27.85 20.15 9.90
C TYR A 558 29.03 20.94 9.33
N ASP A 559 28.74 21.96 8.53
CA ASP A 559 29.77 22.83 7.94
C ASP A 559 30.30 23.83 8.97
N HIS A 560 29.42 24.28 9.87
CA HIS A 560 29.71 25.30 10.85
C HIS A 560 28.76 25.24 12.05
N ALA A 561 29.23 25.59 13.24
CA ALA A 561 28.39 25.70 14.44
C ALA A 561 28.62 27.01 15.21
N GLU A 562 27.55 27.59 15.75
CA GLU A 562 27.58 28.83 16.54
C GLU A 562 26.93 28.66 17.91
N PHE A 563 27.51 29.28 18.94
CA PHE A 563 26.86 29.35 20.26
C PHE A 563 25.68 30.34 20.20
N VAL A 564 24.52 29.95 20.76
CA VAL A 564 23.35 30.86 20.82
C VAL A 564 23.57 32.08 21.71
N ALA A 565 24.52 32.01 22.66
CA ALA A 565 24.86 33.09 23.58
C ALA A 565 26.38 33.18 23.83
N LYS A 566 26.84 34.35 24.30
CA LYS A 566 28.26 34.63 24.57
C LYS A 566 28.67 34.40 26.03
N ASP A 567 27.71 34.16 26.92
CA ASP A 567 27.93 34.00 28.36
C ASP A 567 28.37 32.58 28.70
N ALA A 568 29.21 32.40 29.72
CA ALA A 568 29.65 31.06 30.14
C ALA A 568 28.52 30.26 30.81
N GLY A 569 28.34 28.99 30.44
CA GLY A 569 27.30 28.12 30.98
C GLY A 569 27.01 26.91 30.09
N GLN A 570 25.87 26.26 30.31
CA GLN A 570 25.29 25.34 29.33
C GLN A 570 24.62 26.17 28.24
N ILE A 571 25.07 25.99 27.00
CA ILE A 571 24.68 26.82 25.86
C ILE A 571 24.45 25.89 24.67
N ASP A 572 23.32 26.09 23.99
CA ASP A 572 23.01 25.35 22.77
C ASP A 572 23.84 25.83 21.58
N LEU A 573 23.96 24.96 20.58
CA LEU A 573 24.64 25.26 19.33
C LEU A 573 23.64 25.29 18.18
N VAL A 574 23.79 26.28 17.31
CA VAL A 574 23.12 26.30 16.01
C VAL A 574 24.06 25.69 14.99
N LEU A 575 23.66 24.56 14.40
CA LEU A 575 24.40 23.89 13.34
C LEU A 575 23.94 24.40 11.97
N THR A 576 24.88 24.77 11.10
CA THR A 576 24.62 25.18 9.72
C THR A 576 25.15 24.12 8.76
N GLY A 577 24.37 23.79 7.73
CA GLY A 577 24.73 22.74 6.77
C GLY A 577 24.65 21.33 7.36
N ALA A 578 23.79 21.13 8.35
CA ALA A 578 23.63 19.85 9.04
C ALA A 578 23.15 18.75 8.06
N LYS A 579 23.83 17.61 8.04
CA LYS A 579 23.55 16.47 7.17
C LYS A 579 23.77 15.16 7.91
N LEU A 580 23.04 14.12 7.53
CA LEU A 580 23.26 12.77 8.02
C LEU A 580 24.30 12.06 7.14
N GLU A 581 25.26 11.41 7.79
CA GLU A 581 26.31 10.61 7.16
C GLU A 581 26.48 9.27 7.90
N GLY A 582 27.25 8.38 7.30
CA GLY A 582 27.39 7.00 7.75
C GLY A 582 26.71 5.98 6.86
N LYS A 583 26.98 4.71 7.11
CA LYS A 583 26.46 3.57 6.34
C LYS A 583 24.93 3.49 6.38
N ASP A 584 24.33 3.83 7.52
CA ASP A 584 22.89 3.73 7.74
C ASP A 584 22.20 5.12 7.65
N ALA A 585 22.86 6.15 7.10
CA ALA A 585 22.33 7.52 7.07
C ALA A 585 21.00 7.65 6.33
N ALA A 586 20.79 6.84 5.28
CA ALA A 586 19.56 6.83 4.48
C ALA A 586 18.33 6.34 5.27
N ASP A 587 18.54 5.69 6.42
CA ASP A 587 17.48 5.19 7.28
C ASP A 587 16.78 6.27 8.11
N TYR A 588 17.30 7.50 8.09
CA TYR A 588 16.84 8.57 8.96
C TYR A 588 16.61 9.88 8.21
N ARG A 589 15.73 10.72 8.76
CA ARG A 589 15.53 12.11 8.33
C ARG A 589 15.53 13.02 9.55
N LEU A 590 16.13 14.19 9.42
CA LEU A 590 16.13 15.20 10.48
C LEU A 590 14.79 15.93 10.47
N SER A 591 14.14 16.04 11.62
CA SER A 591 12.91 16.83 11.76
C SER A 591 13.20 18.33 11.66
N GLY A 592 12.28 19.08 11.05
CA GLY A 592 12.29 20.54 11.06
C GLY A 592 13.39 21.24 10.24
N LEU A 593 13.97 20.55 9.23
CA LEU A 593 14.87 21.16 8.22
C LEU A 593 14.16 21.62 6.95
#